data_AF-A0A2K8VDX8-F1
#
_entry.id   AF-A0A2K8VDX8-F1
#
_cell.length_a   1.000
_cell.length_b   1.000
_cell.length_c   1.000
_cell.angle_alpha   90.00
_cell.angle_beta   90.00
_cell.angle_gamma   90.00
#
_symmetry.space_group_name_H-M   'P 1'
#
loop_
_entity.id
_entity.type
_entity.pdbx_description
1 polymer ?
#
loop_
_entity_poly.entity_id
_entity_poly.type
_entity_poly.pdbx_seq_one_letter_code
_entity_poly.pdbx_strand_id
1 'polypeptide(L)'
;MKNIAIFILLASFLSCSDSKESEKLKAENIELNNKVNSTISELDSLKNLPSVQFEKIISKDISFDSLRNKSTSKYILPIKQNELKTTDSLLTQEYLNFSKKYPESYFSMYAIDRIRSIGEKQRILKVYQIVGKWNWEAQTNTMFPFKGEKNEKIVFDKDKNARFYKDGKLISEEKYELLRKTSMMHHIKFSKKGIYAISIRKNGLLSLTKGQGLCIDCGTEVYKKTE
;
A
#
# COMPACT_ATOMS: atom_id res chain seq x y z
N MET A 1 -4.18 -4.74 95.31
CA MET A 1 -4.73 -5.67 94.30
C MET A 1 -5.62 -5.00 93.23
N LYS A 2 -5.61 -3.67 93.03
CA LYS A 2 -6.39 -3.02 91.95
C LYS A 2 -5.65 -2.85 90.62
N ASN A 3 -4.31 -2.91 90.62
CA ASN A 3 -3.50 -2.62 89.42
C ASN A 3 -3.16 -3.86 88.56
N ILE A 4 -3.34 -5.07 89.09
CA ILE A 4 -3.05 -6.33 88.35
C ILE A 4 -4.21 -6.67 87.40
N ALA A 5 -5.46 -6.43 87.81
CA ALA A 5 -6.64 -6.68 86.97
C ALA A 5 -6.66 -5.79 85.72
N ILE A 6 -6.19 -4.54 85.83
CA ILE A 6 -6.09 -3.58 84.72
C ILE A 6 -4.99 -4.02 83.73
N PHE A 7 -3.88 -4.57 84.23
CA PHE A 7 -2.80 -5.10 83.39
C PHE A 7 -3.20 -6.37 82.62
N ILE A 8 -3.99 -7.25 83.23
CA ILE A 8 -4.51 -8.46 82.56
C ILE A 8 -5.56 -8.10 81.51
N LEU A 9 -6.44 -7.12 81.80
CA LEU A 9 -7.42 -6.60 80.83
C LEU A 9 -6.75 -5.90 79.63
N LEU A 10 -5.74 -5.06 79.87
CA LEU A 10 -4.97 -4.41 78.79
C LEU A 10 -4.15 -5.40 77.95
N ALA A 11 -3.59 -6.45 78.57
CA ALA A 11 -2.88 -7.51 77.85
C ALA A 11 -3.82 -8.39 77.00
N SER A 12 -5.09 -8.54 77.41
CA SER A 12 -6.10 -9.25 76.61
C SER A 12 -6.67 -8.46 75.44
N PHE A 13 -6.56 -7.12 75.42
CA PHE A 13 -6.92 -6.30 74.26
C PHE A 13 -5.78 -6.15 73.23
N LEU A 14 -4.53 -6.42 73.63
CA LEU A 14 -3.36 -6.43 72.74
C LEU A 14 -3.06 -7.81 72.15
N SER A 15 -3.81 -8.84 72.55
CA SER A 15 -3.63 -10.22 72.07
C SER A 15 -4.88 -10.73 71.37
N CYS A 16 -4.69 -11.09 70.09
CA CYS A 16 -5.53 -11.95 69.27
C CYS A 16 -6.76 -11.34 68.56
N SER A 17 -6.52 -10.62 67.47
CA SER A 17 -7.21 -10.87 66.17
C SER A 17 -6.54 -10.12 65.03
N ASP A 18 -6.10 -8.87 65.26
CA ASP A 18 -5.57 -8.01 64.21
C ASP A 18 -4.20 -8.44 63.63
N SER A 19 -3.31 -9.04 64.41
CA SER A 19 -1.98 -9.43 63.89
C SER A 19 -2.03 -10.61 62.92
N LYS A 20 -2.81 -11.65 63.26
CA LYS A 20 -3.02 -12.81 62.38
C LYS A 20 -3.84 -12.45 61.14
N GLU A 21 -4.85 -11.59 61.29
CA GLU A 21 -5.65 -11.10 60.17
C GLU A 21 -4.84 -10.16 59.26
N SER A 22 -4.00 -9.28 59.84
CA SER A 22 -3.05 -8.45 59.10
C SER A 22 -1.98 -9.27 58.36
N GLU A 23 -1.42 -10.32 58.98
CA GLU A 23 -0.48 -11.23 58.31
C GLU A 23 -1.14 -12.03 57.19
N LYS A 24 -2.38 -12.50 57.41
CA LYS A 24 -3.18 -13.16 56.37
C LYS A 24 -3.46 -12.22 55.20
N LEU A 25 -3.89 -10.99 55.45
CA LEU A 25 -4.13 -9.98 54.42
C LEU A 25 -2.85 -9.61 53.68
N LYS A 26 -1.69 -9.54 54.36
CA LYS A 26 -0.39 -9.34 53.71
C LYS A 26 -0.03 -10.51 52.79
N ALA A 27 -0.23 -11.75 53.25
CA ALA A 27 0.01 -12.93 52.45
C ALA A 27 -0.92 -13.00 51.22
N GLU A 28 -2.21 -12.72 51.40
CA GLU A 28 -3.20 -12.64 50.32
C GLU A 28 -2.86 -11.54 49.31
N ASN A 29 -2.41 -10.36 49.78
CA ASN A 29 -1.99 -9.26 48.91
C ASN A 29 -0.72 -9.64 48.11
N ILE A 30 0.25 -10.32 48.73
CA ILE A 30 1.44 -10.83 48.03
C ILE A 30 1.02 -11.85 46.96
N GLU A 31 0.14 -12.80 47.29
CA GLU A 31 -0.37 -13.79 46.35
C GLU A 31 -1.11 -13.14 45.17
N LEU A 32 -1.96 -12.15 45.46
CA LEU A 32 -2.72 -11.42 44.44
C LEU A 32 -1.80 -10.63 43.52
N ASN A 33 -0.80 -9.93 44.07
CA ASN A 33 0.19 -9.21 43.27
C ASN A 33 1.00 -10.15 42.38
N ASN A 34 1.37 -11.33 42.88
CA ASN A 34 2.05 -12.35 42.08
C ASN A 34 1.17 -12.83 40.93
N LYS A 35 -0.13 -13.09 41.19
CA LYS A 35 -1.11 -13.45 40.14
C LYS A 35 -1.25 -12.34 39.10
N VAL A 36 -1.38 -11.08 39.53
CA VAL A 36 -1.48 -9.93 38.61
C VAL A 36 -0.24 -9.84 37.71
N ASN A 37 0.95 -9.95 38.28
CA ASN A 37 2.20 -9.89 37.53
C ASN A 37 2.33 -11.05 36.53
N SER A 38 1.93 -12.27 36.93
CA SER A 38 1.89 -13.44 36.03
C SER A 38 0.97 -13.19 34.85
N THR A 39 -0.26 -12.73 35.11
CA THR A 39 -1.26 -12.44 34.06
C THR A 39 -0.78 -11.34 33.11
N ILE A 40 -0.11 -10.29 33.62
CA ILE A 40 0.48 -9.23 32.78
C ILE A 40 1.56 -9.83 31.87
N SER A 41 2.43 -10.69 32.40
CA SER A 41 3.48 -11.34 31.62
C SER A 41 2.91 -12.24 30.53
N GLU A 42 1.87 -13.02 30.84
CA GLU A 42 1.15 -13.84 29.86
C GLU A 42 0.50 -12.98 28.77
N LEU A 43 -0.19 -11.90 29.16
CA LEU A 43 -0.81 -10.98 28.21
C LEU A 43 0.22 -10.33 27.27
N ASP A 44 1.38 -9.93 27.79
CA ASP A 44 2.44 -9.34 26.99
C ASP A 44 3.11 -10.36 26.07
N SER A 45 3.24 -11.62 26.52
CA SER A 45 3.68 -12.73 25.67
C SER A 45 2.71 -12.93 24.49
N LEU A 46 1.40 -12.98 24.76
CA LEU A 46 0.37 -13.12 23.72
C LEU A 46 0.38 -11.94 22.73
N LYS A 47 0.53 -10.71 23.23
CA LYS A 47 0.65 -9.52 22.36
C LYS A 47 1.85 -9.59 21.43
N ASN A 48 2.93 -10.26 21.85
CA ASN A 48 4.17 -10.38 21.08
C ASN A 48 4.17 -11.53 20.07
N LEU A 49 3.10 -12.35 20.04
CA LEU A 49 2.96 -13.41 19.05
C LEU A 49 3.00 -12.85 17.62
N PRO A 50 3.65 -13.57 16.68
CA PRO A 50 3.72 -13.14 15.28
C PRO A 50 2.34 -12.89 14.66
N SER A 51 1.34 -13.71 14.98
CA SER A 51 -0.04 -13.56 14.48
C SER A 51 -0.65 -12.21 14.87
N VAL A 52 -0.56 -11.86 16.16
CA VAL A 52 -1.12 -10.60 16.70
C VAL A 52 -0.40 -9.38 16.14
N GLN A 53 0.92 -9.47 15.97
CA GLN A 53 1.70 -8.38 15.38
C GLN A 53 1.41 -8.21 13.88
N PHE A 54 1.22 -9.32 13.17
CA PHE A 54 0.90 -9.31 11.74
C PHE A 54 -0.51 -8.76 11.47
N GLU A 55 -1.49 -9.11 12.29
CA GLU A 55 -2.87 -8.63 12.18
C GLU A 55 -2.94 -7.09 12.21
N LYS A 56 -2.15 -6.45 13.07
CA LYS A 56 -2.04 -4.97 13.14
C LYS A 56 -1.55 -4.34 11.84
N ILE A 57 -0.68 -5.02 11.10
CA ILE A 57 -0.18 -4.54 9.81
C ILE A 57 -1.27 -4.71 8.75
N ILE A 58 -1.91 -5.89 8.70
CA ILE A 58 -2.99 -6.18 7.76
C ILE A 58 -4.18 -5.23 7.94
N SER A 59 -4.57 -4.93 9.18
CA SER A 59 -5.72 -4.05 9.44
C SER A 59 -5.54 -2.67 8.82
N LYS A 60 -4.31 -2.13 8.81
CA LYS A 60 -3.98 -0.88 8.12
C LYS A 60 -4.08 -1.06 6.60
N ASP A 61 -3.53 -2.16 6.11
CA ASP A 61 -3.38 -2.46 4.68
C ASP A 61 -4.71 -2.62 3.93
N ILE A 62 -5.75 -3.14 4.57
CA ILE A 62 -7.09 -3.35 3.97
C ILE A 62 -7.63 -2.08 3.32
N SER A 63 -7.55 -0.94 4.03
CA SER A 63 -8.04 0.35 3.54
C SER A 63 -7.32 0.80 2.26
N PHE A 64 -6.00 0.63 2.24
CA PHE A 64 -5.15 0.99 1.10
C PHE A 64 -5.29 0.00 -0.06
N ASP A 65 -5.67 -1.25 0.19
CA ASP A 65 -5.84 -2.22 -0.89
C ASP A 65 -7.06 -1.90 -1.75
N SER A 66 -8.14 -1.44 -1.13
CA SER A 66 -9.29 -0.88 -1.84
C SER A 66 -8.87 0.29 -2.74
N LEU A 67 -8.03 1.19 -2.24
CA LEU A 67 -7.53 2.33 -3.01
C LEU A 67 -6.60 1.90 -4.16
N ARG A 68 -5.70 0.92 -3.94
CA ARG A 68 -4.86 0.33 -4.99
C ARG A 68 -5.70 -0.30 -6.09
N ASN A 69 -6.75 -1.04 -5.74
CA ASN A 69 -7.63 -1.68 -6.71
C ASN A 69 -8.40 -0.63 -7.53
N LYS A 70 -8.85 0.46 -6.90
CA LYS A 70 -9.44 1.61 -7.62
C LYS A 70 -8.42 2.29 -8.55
N SER A 71 -7.19 2.54 -8.10
CA SER A 71 -6.16 3.23 -8.91
C SER A 71 -5.79 2.48 -10.19
N THR A 72 -5.88 1.15 -10.17
CA THR A 72 -5.62 0.33 -11.37
C THR A 72 -6.74 0.38 -12.42
N SER A 73 -7.97 0.72 -12.03
CA SER A 73 -9.16 0.58 -12.89
C SER A 73 -9.81 1.92 -13.24
N LYS A 74 -9.65 2.94 -12.39
CA LYS A 74 -10.35 4.22 -12.48
C LYS A 74 -9.36 5.37 -12.40
N TYR A 75 -9.79 6.53 -12.87
CA TYR A 75 -9.07 7.77 -12.62
C TYR A 75 -9.11 8.09 -11.12
N ILE A 76 -7.93 8.33 -10.54
CA ILE A 76 -7.79 8.90 -9.20
C ILE A 76 -6.89 10.13 -9.29
N LEU A 77 -7.13 11.10 -8.40
CA LEU A 77 -6.35 12.34 -8.40
C LEU A 77 -4.88 12.09 -8.08
N PRO A 78 -3.94 12.87 -8.65
CA PRO A 78 -2.51 12.74 -8.37
C PRO A 78 -2.16 12.83 -6.87
N ILE A 79 -2.86 13.69 -6.11
CA ILE A 79 -2.66 13.83 -4.66
C ILE A 79 -2.90 12.49 -3.94
N LYS A 80 -4.05 11.85 -4.20
CA LYS A 80 -4.39 10.53 -3.63
C LYS A 80 -3.42 9.43 -4.07
N GLN A 81 -2.88 9.51 -5.29
CA GLN A 81 -1.86 8.58 -5.75
C GLN A 81 -0.53 8.79 -5.01
N ASN A 82 -0.14 10.04 -4.74
CA ASN A 82 1.07 10.35 -3.98
C ASN A 82 0.94 9.89 -2.52
N GLU A 83 -0.21 10.15 -1.88
CA GLU A 83 -0.54 9.62 -0.55
C GLU A 83 -0.43 8.10 -0.51
N LEU A 84 -1.01 7.42 -1.51
CA LEU A 84 -0.92 5.97 -1.62
C LEU A 84 0.52 5.48 -1.77
N LYS A 85 1.34 6.15 -2.58
CA LYS A 85 2.75 5.80 -2.78
C LYS A 85 3.56 5.93 -1.50
N THR A 86 3.37 7.02 -0.75
CA THR A 86 4.02 7.22 0.55
C THR A 86 3.59 6.14 1.53
N THR A 87 2.29 5.85 1.61
CA THR A 87 1.75 4.83 2.51
C THR A 87 2.27 3.44 2.17
N ASP A 88 2.26 3.07 0.89
CA ASP A 88 2.80 1.79 0.43
C ASP A 88 4.28 1.61 0.80
N SER A 89 5.08 2.69 0.76
CA SER A 89 6.47 2.66 1.20
C SER A 89 6.59 2.35 2.70
N LEU A 90 5.74 2.97 3.52
CA LEU A 90 5.69 2.73 4.96
C LEU A 90 5.23 1.29 5.26
N LEU A 91 4.15 0.84 4.63
CA LEU A 91 3.64 -0.54 4.76
C LEU A 91 4.67 -1.58 4.34
N THR A 92 5.37 -1.34 3.23
CA THR A 92 6.46 -2.21 2.76
C THR A 92 7.55 -2.34 3.82
N GLN A 93 7.91 -1.23 4.48
CA GLN A 93 8.87 -1.24 5.57
C GLN A 93 8.35 -1.98 6.80
N GLU A 94 7.07 -1.81 7.17
CA GLU A 94 6.44 -2.55 8.27
C GLU A 94 6.48 -4.07 8.02
N TYR A 95 6.08 -4.53 6.83
CA TYR A 95 6.15 -5.94 6.44
C TYR A 95 7.58 -6.48 6.41
N LEU A 96 8.54 -5.69 5.95
CA LEU A 96 9.96 -6.08 5.94
C LEU A 96 10.51 -6.21 7.36
N ASN A 97 10.21 -5.25 8.23
CA ASN A 97 10.61 -5.28 9.64
C ASN A 97 10.00 -6.48 10.37
N PHE A 98 8.72 -6.77 10.12
CA PHE A 98 8.05 -7.96 10.63
C PHE A 98 8.78 -9.24 10.22
N SER A 99 9.09 -9.37 8.92
CA SER A 99 9.74 -10.57 8.38
C SER A 99 11.14 -10.78 8.98
N LYS A 100 11.88 -9.70 9.22
CA LYS A 100 13.19 -9.75 9.89
C LYS A 100 13.08 -10.12 11.36
N LYS A 101 12.04 -9.65 12.05
CA LYS A 101 11.82 -9.94 13.48
C LYS A 101 11.37 -11.38 13.73
N TYR A 102 10.60 -11.96 12.80
CA TYR A 102 10.03 -13.31 12.93
C TYR A 102 10.36 -14.20 11.72
N PRO A 103 11.64 -14.48 11.43
CA PRO A 103 12.05 -15.11 10.17
C PRO A 103 11.45 -16.51 9.94
N GLU A 104 11.18 -17.27 11.01
CA GLU A 104 10.62 -18.63 10.95
C GLU A 104 9.08 -18.67 10.92
N SER A 105 8.43 -17.51 11.05
CA SER A 105 6.98 -17.42 11.04
C SER A 105 6.41 -17.59 9.64
N TYR A 106 5.35 -18.40 9.49
CA TYR A 106 4.58 -18.51 8.26
C TYR A 106 4.07 -17.14 7.75
N PHE A 107 3.74 -16.23 8.66
CA PHE A 107 3.29 -14.87 8.34
C PHE A 107 4.39 -14.02 7.67
N SER A 108 5.66 -14.33 7.90
CA SER A 108 6.76 -13.62 7.25
C SER A 108 6.80 -13.93 5.76
N MET A 109 6.45 -15.15 5.35
CA MET A 109 6.29 -15.49 3.95
C MET A 109 5.17 -14.67 3.29
N TYR A 110 4.03 -14.50 3.97
CA TYR A 110 2.95 -13.61 3.49
C TYR A 110 3.38 -12.16 3.41
N ALA A 111 4.12 -11.66 4.40
CA ALA A 111 4.63 -10.30 4.41
C ALA A 111 5.49 -10.02 3.17
N ILE A 112 6.41 -10.93 2.82
CA ILE A 112 7.23 -10.82 1.60
C ILE A 112 6.36 -10.87 0.34
N ASP A 113 5.42 -11.80 0.27
CA ASP A 113 4.53 -11.91 -0.89
C ASP A 113 3.68 -10.64 -1.07
N ARG A 114 3.29 -10.04 0.05
CA ARG A 114 2.54 -8.80 0.08
C ARG A 114 3.35 -7.61 -0.42
N ILE A 115 4.61 -7.49 -0.02
CA ILE A 115 5.55 -6.48 -0.54
C ILE A 115 5.64 -6.58 -2.07
N ARG A 116 5.78 -7.80 -2.60
CA ARG A 116 5.82 -8.03 -4.05
C ARG A 116 4.54 -7.56 -4.73
N SER A 117 3.37 -7.92 -4.20
CA SER A 117 2.08 -7.49 -4.74
C SER A 117 1.90 -5.96 -4.74
N ILE A 118 2.31 -5.27 -3.67
CA ILE A 118 2.33 -3.80 -3.62
C ILE A 118 3.22 -3.25 -4.74
N GLY A 119 4.45 -3.76 -4.86
CA GLY A 119 5.41 -3.34 -5.88
C GLY A 119 4.89 -3.53 -7.31
N GLU A 120 4.24 -4.66 -7.60
CA GLU A 120 3.58 -4.90 -8.89
C GLU A 120 2.46 -3.89 -9.15
N LYS A 121 1.57 -3.66 -8.17
CA LYS A 121 0.47 -2.69 -8.29
C LYS A 121 0.97 -1.26 -8.50
N GLN A 122 2.14 -0.90 -7.99
CA GLN A 122 2.78 0.41 -8.20
C GLN A 122 3.35 0.59 -9.61
N ARG A 123 3.86 -0.49 -10.22
CA ARG A 123 4.44 -0.46 -11.57
C ARG A 123 3.38 -0.31 -12.67
N ILE A 124 2.14 -0.72 -12.41
CA ILE A 124 1.04 -0.61 -13.38
C ILE A 124 0.81 0.85 -13.78
N LEU A 125 0.84 1.13 -15.09
CA LEU A 125 0.44 2.42 -15.65
C LEU A 125 -0.97 2.81 -15.21
N LYS A 126 -1.11 4.00 -14.64
CA LYS A 126 -2.37 4.50 -14.09
C LYS A 126 -3.05 5.45 -15.07
N VAL A 127 -4.38 5.47 -15.05
CA VAL A 127 -5.20 6.31 -15.93
C VAL A 127 -4.80 7.79 -15.82
N TYR A 128 -4.58 8.30 -14.61
CA TYR A 128 -4.22 9.71 -14.41
C TYR A 128 -2.90 10.13 -15.08
N GLN A 129 -1.98 9.19 -15.32
CA GLN A 129 -0.72 9.47 -15.99
C GLN A 129 -0.93 9.75 -17.48
N ILE A 130 -1.97 9.16 -18.07
CA ILE A 130 -2.31 9.25 -19.49
C ILE A 130 -3.28 10.40 -19.75
N VAL A 131 -4.21 10.66 -18.82
CA VAL A 131 -5.18 11.75 -18.98
C VAL A 131 -4.49 13.09 -19.24
N GLY A 132 -4.95 13.79 -20.27
CA GLY A 132 -4.38 15.05 -20.72
C GLY A 132 -4.39 15.20 -22.25
N LYS A 133 -3.82 16.31 -22.70
CA LYS A 133 -3.60 16.61 -24.12
C LYS A 133 -2.15 16.29 -24.50
N TRP A 134 -1.99 15.61 -25.63
CA TRP A 134 -0.70 15.13 -26.12
C TRP A 134 -0.54 15.55 -27.57
N ASN A 135 0.45 16.37 -27.86
CA ASN A 135 0.78 16.78 -29.22
C ASN A 135 1.91 15.91 -29.76
N TRP A 136 1.83 15.53 -31.03
CA TRP A 136 2.87 14.76 -31.67
C TRP A 136 4.20 15.53 -31.66
N GLU A 137 5.29 14.84 -31.38
CA GLU A 137 6.64 15.41 -31.24
C GLU A 137 7.62 14.76 -32.23
N ALA A 138 7.55 13.44 -32.38
CA ALA A 138 8.48 12.69 -33.23
C ALA A 138 7.95 11.29 -33.55
N GLN A 139 8.59 10.63 -34.52
CA GLN A 139 8.46 9.20 -34.75
C GLN A 139 9.84 8.54 -34.65
N THR A 140 9.96 7.47 -33.86
CA THR A 140 11.23 6.76 -33.69
C THR A 140 11.07 5.32 -34.16
N ASN A 141 11.91 4.84 -35.08
CA ASN A 141 12.14 3.40 -35.24
C ASN A 141 13.51 3.05 -34.62
N THR A 142 13.89 1.78 -34.56
CA THR A 142 15.18 1.40 -33.95
C THR A 142 16.41 1.84 -34.75
N MET A 143 16.26 2.33 -35.99
CA MET A 143 17.39 2.69 -36.85
C MET A 143 17.61 4.21 -36.99
N PHE A 144 16.56 5.03 -37.05
CA PHE A 144 16.66 6.48 -37.22
C PHE A 144 15.47 7.21 -36.56
N PRO A 145 15.71 8.17 -35.63
CA PRO A 145 14.67 9.06 -35.18
C PRO A 145 14.29 10.02 -36.32
N PHE A 146 13.02 10.03 -36.70
CA PHE A 146 12.48 10.96 -37.69
C PHE A 146 11.67 12.05 -37.00
N LYS A 147 12.12 13.30 -37.15
CA LYS A 147 11.36 14.48 -36.75
C LYS A 147 10.75 15.11 -38.01
N GLY A 148 9.64 14.53 -38.48
CA GLY A 148 8.85 15.12 -39.56
C GLY A 148 7.95 16.26 -39.09
N GLU A 149 7.17 16.82 -40.01
CA GLU A 149 6.10 17.77 -39.71
C GLU A 149 4.75 17.02 -39.72
N LYS A 150 4.34 16.48 -38.57
CA LYS A 150 2.97 15.99 -38.36
C LYS A 150 2.25 16.89 -37.36
N ASN A 151 1.04 17.34 -37.71
CA ASN A 151 0.15 18.05 -36.80
C ASN A 151 -0.90 17.08 -36.25
N GLU A 152 -0.48 16.21 -35.33
CA GLU A 152 -1.36 15.25 -34.66
C GLU A 152 -1.49 15.58 -33.17
N LYS A 153 -2.67 15.30 -32.62
CA LYS A 153 -2.96 15.45 -31.19
C LYS A 153 -3.85 14.33 -30.70
N ILE A 154 -3.57 13.82 -29.50
CA ILE A 154 -4.41 12.86 -28.79
C ILE A 154 -4.89 13.50 -27.50
N VAL A 155 -6.18 13.36 -27.20
CA VAL A 155 -6.78 13.80 -25.93
C VAL A 155 -7.35 12.60 -25.22
N PHE A 156 -6.79 12.26 -24.06
CA PHE A 156 -7.30 11.21 -23.18
C PHE A 156 -8.08 11.84 -22.03
N ASP A 157 -9.31 11.38 -21.82
CA ASP A 157 -10.13 11.83 -20.70
C ASP A 157 -10.21 10.79 -19.55
N LYS A 158 -10.82 11.23 -18.45
CA LYS A 158 -11.00 10.46 -17.22
C LYS A 158 -11.96 9.28 -17.38
N ASP A 159 -12.84 9.35 -18.38
CA ASP A 159 -13.88 8.35 -18.69
C ASP A 159 -13.41 7.31 -19.71
N LYS A 160 -12.10 7.28 -19.93
CA LYS A 160 -11.40 6.39 -20.84
C LYS A 160 -11.80 6.54 -22.31
N ASN A 161 -12.12 7.75 -22.75
CA ASN A 161 -12.18 8.06 -24.18
C ASN A 161 -10.84 8.65 -24.64
N ALA A 162 -10.47 8.32 -25.87
CA ALA A 162 -9.37 8.91 -26.60
C ALA A 162 -9.93 9.57 -27.87
N ARG A 163 -9.62 10.86 -28.04
CA ARG A 163 -9.95 11.65 -29.22
C ARG A 163 -8.67 11.97 -29.98
N PHE A 164 -8.62 11.56 -31.25
CA PHE A 164 -7.47 11.73 -32.13
C PHE A 164 -7.76 12.83 -33.14
N TYR A 165 -6.84 13.78 -33.24
CA TYR A 165 -6.93 14.92 -34.12
C TYR A 165 -5.77 14.90 -35.10
N LYS A 166 -6.04 15.32 -36.33
CA LYS A 166 -5.03 15.59 -37.35
C LYS A 166 -5.38 16.92 -38.03
N ASP A 167 -4.41 17.82 -38.14
CA ASP A 167 -4.58 19.14 -38.74
C ASP A 167 -5.75 19.93 -38.10
N GLY A 168 -5.88 19.80 -36.77
CA GLY A 168 -6.96 20.42 -35.98
C GLY A 168 -8.33 19.74 -36.06
N LYS A 169 -8.55 18.80 -36.99
CA LYS A 169 -9.82 18.09 -37.17
C LYS A 169 -9.87 16.80 -36.37
N LEU A 170 -11.01 16.48 -35.78
CA LEU A 170 -11.25 15.20 -35.10
C LEU A 170 -11.34 14.09 -36.14
N ILE A 171 -10.47 13.08 -36.03
CA ILE A 171 -10.39 11.93 -36.93
C ILE A 171 -11.08 10.71 -36.34
N SER A 172 -10.92 10.49 -35.03
CA SER A 172 -11.57 9.36 -34.36
C SER A 172 -11.78 9.64 -32.88
N GLU A 173 -12.90 9.12 -32.39
CA GLU A 173 -13.17 8.98 -30.96
C GLU A 173 -13.46 7.52 -30.65
N GLU A 174 -12.84 7.04 -29.58
CA GLU A 174 -12.92 5.64 -29.16
C GLU A 174 -12.63 5.46 -27.67
N LYS A 175 -13.18 4.36 -27.11
CA LYS A 175 -12.84 3.93 -25.76
C LYS A 175 -11.46 3.27 -25.75
N TYR A 176 -10.73 3.46 -24.66
CA TYR A 176 -9.48 2.75 -24.42
C TYR A 176 -9.49 1.94 -23.13
N GLU A 177 -8.68 0.90 -23.10
CA GLU A 177 -8.44 0.06 -21.93
C GLU A 177 -6.94 -0.12 -21.73
N LEU A 178 -6.48 0.03 -20.49
CA LEU A 178 -5.12 -0.36 -20.11
C LEU A 178 -5.08 -1.85 -19.82
N LEU A 179 -4.39 -2.59 -20.69
CA LEU A 179 -4.20 -4.00 -20.51
C LEU A 179 -3.14 -4.24 -19.44
N ARG A 180 -3.50 -5.07 -18.47
CA ARG A 180 -2.64 -5.43 -17.35
C ARG A 180 -1.91 -6.71 -17.72
N LYS A 181 -0.67 -6.57 -18.17
CA LYS A 181 0.24 -7.71 -18.30
C LYS A 181 1.29 -7.63 -17.20
N THR A 182 1.70 -8.80 -16.69
CA THR A 182 2.81 -8.96 -15.74
C THR A 182 4.17 -8.65 -16.36
N SER A 183 4.23 -8.38 -17.67
CA SER A 183 5.42 -7.97 -18.41
C SER A 183 5.82 -6.53 -18.15
N MET A 184 7.11 -6.21 -18.34
CA MET A 184 7.66 -4.86 -18.17
C MET A 184 7.03 -3.77 -19.06
N MET A 185 6.27 -4.16 -20.08
CA MET A 185 5.66 -3.24 -21.04
C MET A 185 4.15 -3.15 -20.83
N HIS A 186 3.64 -1.93 -20.75
CA HIS A 186 2.21 -1.66 -20.66
C HIS A 186 1.59 -1.64 -22.05
N HIS A 187 0.32 -2.02 -22.15
CA HIS A 187 -0.43 -1.92 -23.39
C HIS A 187 -1.72 -1.15 -23.19
N ILE A 188 -2.10 -0.43 -24.24
CA ILE A 188 -3.38 0.24 -24.35
C ILE A 188 -4.12 -0.36 -25.54
N LYS A 189 -5.37 -0.76 -25.32
CA LYS A 189 -6.28 -1.24 -26.36
C LYS A 189 -7.27 -0.14 -26.67
N PHE A 190 -7.32 0.26 -27.92
CA PHE A 190 -8.34 1.14 -28.48
C PHE A 190 -9.43 0.32 -29.16
N SER A 191 -10.69 0.74 -29.07
CA SER A 191 -11.80 -0.04 -29.61
C SER A 191 -11.78 -0.19 -31.14
N LYS A 192 -11.23 0.78 -31.88
CA LYS A 192 -11.11 0.75 -33.35
C LYS A 192 -9.67 0.59 -33.82
N LYS A 193 -8.71 1.28 -33.19
CA LYS A 193 -7.29 1.23 -33.61
C LYS A 193 -6.52 -0.02 -33.17
N GLY A 194 -7.08 -0.84 -32.26
CA GLY A 194 -6.44 -2.06 -31.78
C GLY A 194 -5.46 -1.82 -30.63
N ILE A 195 -4.46 -2.71 -30.48
CA ILE A 195 -3.57 -2.73 -29.32
C ILE A 195 -2.24 -2.03 -29.64
N TYR A 196 -1.77 -1.23 -28.70
CA TYR A 196 -0.49 -0.53 -28.73
C TYR A 196 0.29 -0.82 -27.46
N ALA A 197 1.61 -0.94 -27.57
CA ALA A 197 2.49 -0.77 -26.44
C ALA A 197 2.52 0.73 -26.08
N ILE A 198 2.42 1.03 -24.77
CA ILE A 198 2.39 2.38 -24.25
C ILE A 198 3.47 2.58 -23.19
N SER A 199 4.16 3.71 -23.25
CA SER A 199 5.08 4.14 -22.20
C SER A 199 4.89 5.63 -21.93
N ILE A 200 4.88 6.02 -20.65
CA ILE A 200 4.83 7.41 -20.22
C ILE A 200 6.06 7.70 -19.38
N ARG A 201 6.88 8.64 -19.86
CA ARG A 201 8.10 9.09 -19.19
C ARG A 201 7.81 10.27 -18.26
N LYS A 202 8.63 10.43 -17.22
CA LYS A 202 8.50 11.52 -16.23
C LYS A 202 8.60 12.92 -16.84
N ASN A 203 9.27 13.07 -17.99
CA ASN A 203 9.40 14.33 -18.72
C ASN A 203 8.16 14.67 -19.57
N GLY A 204 7.05 13.96 -19.40
CA GLY A 204 5.81 14.25 -20.13
C GLY A 204 5.83 13.75 -21.57
N LEU A 205 6.59 12.70 -21.88
CA LEU A 205 6.54 12.03 -23.18
C LEU A 205 5.71 10.74 -23.09
N LEU A 206 4.81 10.57 -24.05
CA LEU A 206 4.03 9.36 -24.27
C LEU A 206 4.48 8.72 -25.57
N SER A 207 4.77 7.42 -25.54
CA SER A 207 5.14 6.65 -26.72
C SER A 207 4.07 5.61 -27.02
N LEU A 208 3.67 5.50 -28.28
CA LEU A 208 2.75 4.48 -28.79
C LEU A 208 3.42 3.69 -29.92
N THR A 209 3.58 2.38 -29.69
CA THR A 209 4.08 1.45 -30.70
C THR A 209 2.95 0.49 -31.06
N LYS A 210 2.60 0.39 -32.34
CA LYS A 210 1.50 -0.49 -32.78
C LYS A 210 1.83 -1.95 -32.50
N GLY A 211 0.88 -2.71 -31.95
CA GLY A 211 1.04 -4.13 -31.62
C GLY A 211 1.42 -4.37 -30.16
N GLN A 212 1.84 -5.61 -29.87
CA GLN A 212 2.10 -6.08 -28.50
C GLN A 212 3.60 -6.20 -28.13
N GLY A 213 4.52 -5.91 -29.05
CA GLY A 213 5.96 -6.18 -28.87
C GLY A 213 6.87 -5.08 -29.39
N LEU A 214 8.18 -5.27 -29.17
CA LEU A 214 9.23 -4.51 -29.84
C LEU A 214 9.13 -4.82 -31.33
N CYS A 215 8.99 -3.79 -32.13
CA CYS A 215 8.97 -3.94 -33.56
C CYS A 215 9.93 -2.89 -34.14
N ILE A 216 10.88 -3.41 -34.91
CA ILE A 216 12.15 -2.79 -35.28
C ILE A 216 11.91 -1.76 -36.40
N ASP A 217 10.91 -2.01 -37.24
CA ASP A 217 10.55 -1.23 -38.42
C ASP A 217 9.25 -0.44 -38.26
N CYS A 218 8.33 -0.85 -37.38
CA CYS A 218 7.14 -0.05 -37.10
C CYS A 218 7.51 1.14 -36.19
N GLY A 219 7.51 2.32 -36.80
CA GLY A 219 7.79 3.54 -36.08
C GLY A 219 6.90 3.72 -34.85
N THR A 220 7.52 4.08 -33.74
CA THR A 220 6.89 4.46 -32.48
C THR A 220 6.57 5.94 -32.54
N GLU A 221 5.29 6.27 -32.39
CA GLU A 221 4.84 7.65 -32.33
C GLU A 221 5.10 8.20 -30.92
N VAL A 222 5.71 9.37 -30.85
CA VAL A 222 6.05 10.06 -29.60
C VAL A 222 5.24 11.34 -29.53
N TYR A 223 4.56 11.52 -28.40
CA TYR A 223 3.75 12.68 -28.10
C TYR A 223 4.25 13.36 -26.83
N LYS A 224 4.19 14.69 -26.80
CA LYS A 224 4.53 15.52 -25.64
C LYS A 224 3.25 16.05 -24.98
N LYS A 225 3.19 15.95 -23.67
CA LYS A 225 2.08 16.47 -22.88
C LYS A 225 2.06 17.99 -22.95
N THR A 226 0.88 18.56 -23.22
CA THR A 226 0.68 20.02 -23.27
C THR A 226 -0.26 20.53 -22.19
N GLU A 227 -1.19 19.68 -21.72
CA GLU A 227 -2.12 19.94 -20.60
C GLU A 227 -2.43 18.65 -19.84
#